data_AF-A0A553E291-F1
#
_entry.id   AF-A0A553E291-F1
#
_cell.length_a   1.000
_cell.length_b   1.000
_cell.length_c   1.000
_cell.angle_alpha   90.00
_cell.angle_beta   90.00
_cell.angle_gamma   90.00
#
_symmetry.space_group_name_H-M   'P 1'
#
loop_
_entity.id
_entity.type
_entity.pdbx_description
1 polymer ?
#
loop_
_entity_poly.entity_id
_entity_poly.type
_entity_poly.pdbx_seq_one_letter_code
_entity_poly.pdbx_strand_id
1 'polypeptide(L)' 'MMTLEEYYTKKSALQAPEGLEYLEERKWFIESLQKLQDELSESDLKIVLYRQQRWQDKVNSSFL' A
#
# COMPACT_ATOMS: atom_id res chain seq x y z
N MET A 1 13.17 -11.69 1.41
CA MET A 1 12.09 -11.06 2.20
C MET A 1 12.52 -9.66 2.52
N MET A 2 11.62 -8.71 2.29
CA MET A 2 11.81 -7.30 2.59
C MET A 2 11.37 -6.99 4.03
N THR A 3 12.01 -6.01 4.68
CA THR A 3 11.59 -5.54 6.00
C THR A 3 10.39 -4.58 5.93
N LEU A 4 9.71 -4.36 7.06
CA LEU A 4 8.66 -3.33 7.16
C LEU A 4 9.15 -1.93 6.82
N GLU A 5 10.37 -1.55 7.25
CA GLU A 5 10.93 -0.22 6.98
C GLU A 5 11.18 -0.03 5.48
N GLU A 6 11.75 -1.03 4.81
CA GLU A 6 11.94 -1.02 3.37
C GLU A 6 10.61 -0.97 2.62
N TYR A 7 9.59 -1.71 3.08
CA TYR A 7 8.24 -1.64 2.50
C TYR A 7 7.69 -0.22 2.53
N TYR A 8 7.75 0.46 3.68
CA TYR A 8 7.23 1.82 3.78
C TYR A 8 8.05 2.82 2.96
N THR A 9 9.37 2.63 2.89
CA THR A 9 10.25 3.44 2.05
C THR A 9 9.91 3.28 0.57
N LYS A 10 9.84 2.05 0.07
CA LYS A 10 9.48 1.76 -1.32
C LYS A 10 8.06 2.21 -1.64
N LYS A 11 7.10 1.97 -0.74
CA LYS A 11 5.70 2.43 -0.89
C LYS A 11 5.62 3.95 -1.03
N SER A 12 6.38 4.71 -0.23
CA SER A 12 6.40 6.17 -0.30
C SER A 12 7.08 6.68 -1.58
N ALA A 13 7.93 5.89 -2.20
CA ALA A 13 8.61 6.21 -3.45
C ALA A 13 7.85 5.75 -4.71
N LEU A 14 6.69 5.08 -4.55
CA LEU A 14 5.86 4.68 -5.69
C LEU A 14 5.34 5.92 -6.41
N GLN A 15 5.77 6.08 -7.65
CA GLN A 15 5.30 7.11 -8.55
C GLN A 15 4.84 6.46 -9.84
N ALA A 16 3.59 6.71 -10.21
CA ALA A 16 3.05 6.18 -11.45
C ALA A 16 3.76 6.80 -12.66
N PRO A 17 3.92 6.05 -13.76
CA PRO A 17 4.42 6.58 -15.01
C PRO A 17 3.60 7.79 -15.49
N GLU A 18 4.29 8.79 -16.03
CA GLU A 18 3.62 9.95 -16.63
C GLU A 18 2.77 9.54 -17.84
N GLY A 19 1.62 10.18 -18.01
CA GLY A 19 0.73 9.96 -19.16
C GLY A 19 -0.30 8.85 -19.00
N LEU A 20 -0.40 8.20 -17.82
CA LEU A 20 -1.50 7.29 -17.51
C LEU A 20 -2.78 8.07 -17.21
N GLU A 21 -3.93 7.55 -17.66
CA GLU A 21 -5.21 8.08 -17.19
C GLU A 21 -5.47 7.68 -15.73
N TYR A 22 -6.33 8.43 -15.03
CA TYR A 22 -6.62 8.23 -13.61
C TYR A 22 -6.92 6.77 -13.21
N LEU A 23 -7.70 6.05 -14.03
CA LEU A 23 -8.04 4.65 -13.75
C LEU A 23 -6.84 3.71 -13.95
N GLU A 24 -6.00 3.98 -14.92
CA GLU A 24 -4.78 3.21 -15.19
C GLU A 24 -3.73 3.48 -14.11
N GLU A 25 -3.59 4.74 -13.69
CA GLU A 25 -2.75 5.15 -12.57
C GLU A 25 -3.16 4.43 -11.28
N ARG A 26 -4.47 4.43 -10.99
CA ARG A 26 -5.02 3.72 -9.82
C ARG A 26 -4.73 2.23 -9.89
N LYS A 27 -4.91 1.61 -11.07
CA LYS A 27 -4.63 0.19 -11.27
C LYS A 27 -3.14 -0.11 -11.05
N TRP A 28 -2.27 0.68 -11.67
CA TRP A 28 -0.82 0.56 -11.53
C TRP A 28 -0.38 0.65 -10.06
N PHE A 29 -0.97 1.59 -9.31
CA PHE A 29 -0.64 1.77 -7.89
C PHE A 29 -1.06 0.56 -7.05
N ILE A 30 -2.26 0.01 -7.29
CA ILE A 30 -2.74 -1.20 -6.61
C ILE A 30 -1.83 -2.39 -6.92
N GLU A 31 -1.50 -2.62 -8.19
CA GLU A 31 -0.62 -3.72 -8.59
C GLU A 31 0.79 -3.58 -8.00
N SER A 32 1.31 -2.35 -7.93
CA SER A 32 2.63 -2.06 -7.35
C SER A 32 2.65 -2.27 -5.84
N LEU A 33 1.59 -1.86 -5.13
CA LEU A 33 1.44 -2.14 -3.70
C LEU A 33 1.37 -3.64 -3.43
N GLN A 34 0.66 -4.40 -4.26
CA GLN A 34 0.52 -5.84 -4.09
C GLN A 34 1.85 -6.56 -4.26
N LYS A 35 2.65 -6.18 -5.27
CA LYS A 35 4.03 -6.70 -5.44
C LYS A 35 4.90 -6.42 -4.21
N LEU A 36 4.83 -5.22 -3.63
CA LEU A 36 5.57 -4.90 -2.41
C LEU A 36 5.11 -5.72 -1.21
N GLN A 37 3.83 -6.05 -1.13
CA GLN A 37 3.27 -6.89 -0.07
C GLN A 37 3.68 -8.36 -0.22
N ASP A 38 3.80 -8.87 -1.45
CA ASP A 38 4.24 -10.24 -1.73
C ASP A 38 5.71 -10.49 -1.34
N GLU A 39 6.54 -9.43 -1.27
CA GLU A 39 7.93 -9.52 -0.81
C GLU A 39 8.08 -9.54 0.74
N LEU A 40 7.01 -9.24 1.48
CA LEU A 40 7.01 -9.23 2.95
C LEU A 40 6.93 -10.64 3.53
N SER A 41 7.42 -10.78 4.77
CA SER A 41 7.08 -11.95 5.58
C SER A 41 5.59 -11.97 5.93
N GLU A 42 5.01 -13.15 6.19
CA GLU A 42 3.60 -13.25 6.60
C GLU A 42 3.30 -12.44 7.88
N SER A 43 4.25 -12.37 8.81
CA SER A 43 4.15 -11.57 10.03
C SER A 43 4.08 -10.07 9.74
N ASP A 44 4.92 -9.59 8.82
CA ASP A 44 4.97 -8.18 8.45
C ASP A 44 3.75 -7.77 7.61
N LEU A 45 3.31 -8.66 6.71
CA LEU A 45 2.09 -8.46 5.93
C LEU A 45 0.87 -8.26 6.86
N LYS A 46 0.73 -9.09 7.91
CA LYS A 46 -0.33 -8.92 8.91
C LYS A 46 -0.30 -7.56 9.59
N ILE A 47 0.89 -7.04 9.90
CA ILE A 47 1.05 -5.70 10.50
C ILE A 47 0.59 -4.62 9.52
N VAL A 48 0.96 -4.72 8.25
CA VAL A 48 0.55 -3.78 7.20
C VAL A 48 -0.96 -3.77 7.04
N LEU A 49 -1.59 -4.94 6.90
CA LEU A 49 -3.04 -5.07 6.73
C LEU A 49 -3.81 -4.53 7.94
N TYR A 50 -3.35 -4.86 9.16
CA TYR A 50 -3.96 -4.34 10.39
C TYR A 50 -3.92 -2.81 10.45
N ARG A 51 -2.78 -2.19 10.10
CA ARG A 51 -2.64 -0.73 10.08
C ARG A 51 -3.54 -0.08 9.02
N GLN A 52 -3.66 -0.71 7.85
CA GLN A 52 -4.52 -0.22 6.78
C GLN A 52 -6.00 -0.25 7.18
N GLN A 53 -6.44 -1.36 7.79
CA GLN A 53 -7.80 -1.50 8.32
C GLN A 53 -8.07 -0.46 9.42
N ARG A 54 -7.16 -0.32 10.40
CA ARG A 54 -7.29 0.68 11.47
C ARG A 54 -7.40 2.12 10.93
N TRP A 55 -6.64 2.45 9.89
CA TRP A 55 -6.75 3.75 9.23
C TRP A 55 -8.12 3.92 8.55
N GLN A 56 -8.58 2.90 7.82
CA GLN A 56 -9.89 2.92 7.17
C GLN A 56 -11.03 3.09 8.18
N ASP A 57 -10.98 2.37 9.30
CA ASP A 57 -11.96 2.48 10.38
C ASP A 57 -11.95 3.90 10.98
N LYS A 58 -10.76 4.49 11.18
CA LYS A 58 -10.64 5.87 11.68
C LYS A 58 -11.23 6.88 10.70
N VAL A 59 -10.95 6.74 9.40
CA VAL A 59 -11.51 7.60 8.36
C VAL A 59 -13.03 7.45 8.35
N ASN A 60 -13.54 6.22 8.24
CA ASN A 60 -14.98 5.96 8.20
C ASN A 60 -15.71 6.50 9.46
N SER A 61 -15.12 6.32 10.64
CA SER A 61 -15.66 6.83 11.90
C SER A 61 -15.57 8.36 12.04
N SER A 62 -14.71 9.04 11.28
CA SER A 62 -14.60 10.51 11.27
C SER A 62 -15.54 11.16 10.25
N PHE A 63 -16.09 10.36 9.32
CA PHE A 63 -17.06 10.79 8.31
C PHE A 63 -18.52 10.50 8.71
N LEU A 64 -18.74 9.87 9.87
CA LEU A 64 -20.04 9.67 10.52
C LEU A 64 -20.27 10.74 11.59
#